data_AF-A0A9E5SYR7-F1
#
_entry.id   AF-A0A9E5SYR7-F1
#
_cell.length_a   1.000
_cell.length_b   1.000
_cell.length_c   1.000
_cell.angle_alpha   90.00
_cell.angle_beta   90.00
_cell.angle_gamma   90.00
#
_symmetry.space_group_name_H-M   'P 1'
#
loop_
_entity.id
_entity.type
_entity.pdbx_description
1 polymer ?
#
loop_
_entity_poly.entity_id
_entity_poly.type
_entity_poly.pdbx_seq_one_letter_code
_entity_poly.pdbx_strand_id
1 'polypeptide(L)'
;MAGKLYAIPNVQTPSTPVKINPEICIGCNTCVQVCQIDVYIPNPKKGAPPIILHPEECWYCGCCVTDCPTPGAIRFNYPLALKPRWRNKETGEVSQVK
;
A
#
# COMPACT_ATOMS: atom_id res chain seq x y z
N MET A 1 24.02 -19.42 7.13
CA MET A 1 23.62 -19.35 8.55
C MET A 1 22.38 -18.49 8.66
N ALA A 2 21.21 -19.07 8.90
CA ALA A 2 19.98 -18.31 9.10
C ALA A 2 19.93 -17.85 10.57
N GLY A 3 20.49 -16.68 10.85
CA GLY A 3 20.31 -16.02 12.14
C GLY A 3 18.86 -15.54 12.30
N LYS A 4 18.36 -15.49 13.54
CA LYS A 4 17.07 -14.87 13.83
C LYS A 4 17.16 -13.37 13.52
N LEU A 5 16.35 -12.89 12.58
CA LEU A 5 16.22 -11.46 12.27
C LEU A 5 14.99 -10.92 13.02
N TYR A 6 15.19 -9.86 13.79
CA TYR A 6 14.09 -9.13 14.43
C TYR A 6 13.77 -7.91 13.58
N ALA A 7 12.54 -7.87 13.06
CA ALA A 7 12.01 -6.71 12.35
C ALA A 7 10.94 -6.06 13.22
N ILE A 8 11.10 -4.77 13.52
CA ILE A 8 10.16 -4.00 14.33
C ILE A 8 9.43 -3.05 13.38
N PRO A 9 8.10 -3.17 13.21
CA PRO A 9 7.33 -2.23 12.42
C PRO A 9 7.42 -0.82 12.99
N ASN A 10 7.68 0.15 12.12
CA ASN A 10 7.57 1.55 12.48
C ASN A 10 6.11 1.92 12.76
N VAL A 11 5.92 2.89 13.65
CA VAL A 11 4.58 3.35 14.02
C VAL A 11 3.89 3.89 12.78
N GLN A 12 2.69 3.37 12.50
CA GLN A 12 1.89 3.87 11.39
C GLN A 12 1.54 5.34 11.61
N THR A 13 1.94 6.18 10.66
CA THR A 13 1.62 7.60 10.68
C THR A 13 0.12 7.80 10.40
N PRO A 14 -0.46 8.96 10.78
CA PRO A 14 -1.86 9.27 10.51
C PRO A 14 -2.25 9.23 9.03
N SER A 15 -1.28 9.33 8.11
CA SER A 15 -1.55 9.19 6.68
C SER A 15 -2.00 7.78 6.30
N THR A 16 -1.57 6.75 7.04
CA THR A 16 -1.93 5.33 6.83
C THR A 16 -1.98 5.00 5.32
N PRO A 17 -0.84 5.11 4.61
CA PRO A 17 -0.81 5.17 3.16
C PRO A 17 -1.39 3.91 2.51
N VAL A 18 -1.25 2.77 3.18
CA VAL A 18 -1.72 1.49 2.71
C VAL A 18 -2.53 0.79 3.79
N LYS A 19 -3.66 0.21 3.39
CA LYS A 19 -4.47 -0.67 4.23
C LYS A 19 -4.65 -2.01 3.51
N ILE A 20 -4.38 -3.09 4.22
CA ILE A 20 -4.58 -4.46 3.73
C ILE A 20 -5.83 -5.03 4.40
N ASN A 21 -6.75 -5.57 3.60
CA ASN A 21 -7.90 -6.31 4.10
C ASN A 21 -7.51 -7.78 4.33
N PRO A 22 -7.44 -8.26 5.59
CA PRO A 22 -7.03 -9.62 5.91
C PRO A 22 -8.03 -10.69 5.43
N GLU A 23 -9.29 -10.35 5.19
CA GLU A 23 -10.31 -11.31 4.75
C GLU A 23 -10.18 -11.67 3.26
N ILE A 24 -9.59 -10.75 2.48
CA ILE A 24 -9.44 -10.89 1.02
C ILE A 24 -7.99 -11.27 0.67
N CYS A 25 -7.01 -10.79 1.44
CA CYS A 25 -5.60 -11.04 1.17
C CYS A 25 -5.24 -12.52 1.31
N ILE A 26 -4.62 -13.09 0.27
CA ILE A 26 -4.19 -14.50 0.23
C ILE A 26 -2.72 -14.71 0.63
N GLY A 27 -2.02 -13.66 1.08
CA GLY A 27 -0.61 -13.75 1.48
C GLY A 27 0.35 -14.12 0.33
N CYS A 28 0.05 -13.71 -0.91
CA CYS A 28 0.85 -14.03 -2.10
C CYS A 28 2.16 -13.23 -2.21
N ASN A 29 2.34 -12.18 -1.41
CA ASN A 29 3.52 -11.31 -1.38
C ASN A 29 3.83 -10.55 -2.68
N THR A 30 2.91 -10.45 -3.65
CA THR A 30 3.12 -9.60 -4.84
C THR A 30 3.44 -8.16 -4.45
N CYS A 31 2.73 -7.60 -3.46
CA CYS A 31 3.01 -6.25 -2.97
C CYS A 31 4.41 -6.08 -2.35
N VAL A 32 5.00 -7.15 -1.80
CA VAL A 32 6.39 -7.17 -1.32
C VAL A 32 7.35 -7.08 -2.51
N GLN A 33 7.10 -7.82 -3.58
CA GLN A 33 7.97 -7.87 -4.75
C GLN A 33 7.96 -6.59 -5.60
N VAL A 34 6.81 -5.93 -5.71
CA VAL A 34 6.66 -4.74 -6.58
C VAL A 34 7.00 -3.43 -5.86
N CYS A 35 7.17 -3.45 -4.54
CA CYS A 35 7.51 -2.26 -3.78
C CYS A 35 8.96 -1.85 -4.06
N GLN A 36 9.15 -0.64 -4.61
CA GLN A 36 10.49 -0.15 -5.02
C GLN A 36 11.36 0.34 -3.86
N ILE A 37 10.83 0.32 -2.64
CA ILE A 37 11.42 0.91 -1.43
C ILE A 37 11.20 0.02 -0.21
N ASP A 38 10.91 -1.27 -0.41
CA ASP A 38 10.88 -2.29 0.64
C ASP A 38 10.05 -1.98 1.91
N VAL A 39 8.91 -1.31 1.72
CA VAL A 39 7.98 -0.96 2.82
C VAL A 39 7.35 -2.18 3.49
N TYR A 40 7.37 -3.35 2.83
CA TYR A 40 6.75 -4.58 3.31
C TYR A 40 7.76 -5.68 3.56
N ILE A 41 7.43 -6.56 4.49
CA ILE A 41 8.07 -7.87 4.61
C ILE A 41 7.04 -8.99 4.57
N PRO A 42 7.42 -10.20 4.13
CA PRO A 42 6.54 -11.36 4.20
C PRO A 42 6.12 -11.66 5.64
N ASN A 43 4.89 -12.15 5.82
CA ASN A 43 4.44 -12.61 7.12
C ASN A 43 5.06 -13.99 7.44
N PRO A 44 5.59 -14.21 8.66
CA PRO A 44 6.03 -15.53 9.09
C PRO A 44 4.92 -16.60 9.05
N LYS A 45 3.65 -16.19 9.23
CA LYS A 45 2.49 -17.06 9.08
C LYS A 45 2.10 -17.16 7.61
N LYS A 46 2.26 -18.35 7.02
CA LYS A 46 1.88 -18.62 5.63
C LYS A 46 0.41 -18.27 5.38
N GLY A 47 0.15 -17.57 4.28
CA GLY A 47 -1.18 -17.11 3.87
C GLY A 47 -1.69 -15.87 4.63
N ALA A 48 -0.98 -15.39 5.65
CA ALA A 48 -1.34 -14.14 6.31
C ALA A 48 -0.88 -12.92 5.48
N PRO A 49 -1.55 -11.76 5.65
CA PRO A 49 -1.13 -10.51 5.03
C PRO A 49 0.32 -10.14 5.35
N PRO A 50 1.08 -9.59 4.37
CA PRO A 50 2.43 -9.10 4.63
C PRO A 50 2.41 -7.97 5.66
N ILE A 51 3.52 -7.83 6.38
CA ILE A 51 3.68 -6.82 7.41
C ILE A 51 4.13 -5.52 6.74
N ILE A 52 3.45 -4.42 7.04
CA ILE A 52 3.89 -3.07 6.65
C ILE A 52 4.96 -2.63 7.65
N LEU A 53 6.22 -2.68 7.24
CA LEU A 53 7.38 -2.46 8.10
C LEU A 53 7.74 -0.97 8.21
N HIS A 54 7.80 -0.27 7.08
CA HIS A 54 8.22 1.14 6.99
C HIS A 54 7.14 2.01 6.32
N PRO A 55 5.94 2.14 6.93
CA PRO A 55 4.81 2.85 6.32
C PRO A 55 5.12 4.29 5.92
N GLU A 56 5.97 4.99 6.67
CA GLU A 56 6.37 6.37 6.45
C GLU A 56 7.22 6.60 5.21
N GLU A 57 7.95 5.58 4.75
CA GLU A 57 8.79 5.67 3.55
C GLU A 57 7.97 5.55 2.26
N CYS A 58 6.69 5.18 2.36
CA CYS A 58 5.83 4.95 1.20
C CYS A 58 5.83 6.11 0.20
N TRP A 59 6.24 5.83 -1.05
CA TRP A 59 6.30 6.82 -2.13
C TRP A 59 4.94 7.13 -2.79
N TYR A 60 3.85 6.51 -2.32
CA TYR A 60 2.52 6.74 -2.91
C TYR A 60 2.40 6.34 -4.40
N CYS A 61 3.23 5.39 -4.87
CA CYS A 61 3.23 4.96 -6.27
C CYS A 61 2.02 4.11 -6.68
N GLY A 62 1.38 3.41 -5.74
CA GLY A 62 0.20 2.58 -6.02
C GLY A 62 0.48 1.20 -6.66
N CYS A 63 1.72 0.84 -7.00
CA CYS A 63 2.02 -0.44 -7.67
C CYS A 63 1.51 -1.67 -6.90
N CYS A 64 1.60 -1.65 -5.58
CA CYS A 64 1.08 -2.72 -4.71
C CYS A 64 -0.43 -2.95 -4.87
N VAL A 65 -1.21 -1.92 -5.23
CA VAL A 65 -2.66 -2.02 -5.49
C VAL A 65 -2.92 -2.48 -6.91
N THR A 66 -2.24 -1.88 -7.88
CA THR A 66 -2.38 -2.20 -9.31
C THR A 66 -2.05 -3.67 -9.59
N ASP A 67 -0.97 -4.18 -9.01
CA ASP A 67 -0.46 -5.52 -9.31
C ASP A 67 -1.03 -6.60 -8.37
N CYS A 68 -1.87 -6.21 -7.40
CA CYS A 68 -2.48 -7.18 -6.51
C CYS A 68 -3.43 -8.09 -7.30
N PRO A 69 -3.21 -9.42 -7.32
CA PRO A 69 -4.07 -10.33 -8.06
C PRO A 69 -5.46 -10.48 -7.42
N THR A 70 -5.67 -9.95 -6.22
CA THR A 70 -6.92 -10.03 -5.49
C THR A 70 -7.52 -8.63 -5.32
N PRO A 71 -8.48 -8.23 -6.18
CA PRO A 71 -9.10 -6.91 -6.13
C PRO A 71 -9.65 -6.58 -4.74
N GLY A 72 -9.29 -5.40 -4.22
CA GLY A 72 -9.75 -4.93 -2.91
C GLY A 72 -9.00 -5.49 -1.70
N ALA A 73 -8.05 -6.41 -1.88
CA ALA A 73 -7.19 -6.88 -0.78
C ALA A 73 -6.30 -5.78 -0.21
N ILE A 74 -5.96 -4.77 -1.01
CA ILE A 74 -5.10 -3.67 -0.64
C ILE A 74 -5.69 -2.37 -1.18
N ARG A 75 -5.65 -1.31 -0.37
CA ARG A 75 -6.17 0.01 -0.72
C ARG A 75 -5.16 1.08 -0.36
N PHE A 76 -5.11 2.10 -1.21
CA PHE A 76 -4.25 3.25 -1.05
C PHE A 76 -5.02 4.42 -0.39
N ASN A 77 -4.41 5.10 0.58
CA ASN A 77 -4.87 6.40 1.07
C ASN A 77 -3.96 7.50 0.51
N TYR A 78 -4.34 8.09 -0.62
CA TYR A 78 -3.56 9.15 -1.24
C TYR A 78 -3.59 10.44 -0.39
N PRO A 79 -2.45 11.11 -0.17
CA PRO A 79 -2.36 12.42 0.44
C PRO A 79 -3.19 13.42 -0.36
N LEU A 80 -3.75 14.41 0.33
CA LEU A 80 -4.57 15.44 -0.31
C LEU A 80 -3.83 16.17 -1.44
N ALA A 81 -2.52 16.36 -1.30
CA ALA A 81 -1.67 16.99 -2.31
C ALA A 81 -1.49 16.14 -3.59
N LEU A 82 -1.63 14.82 -3.50
CA LEU A 82 -1.46 13.88 -4.61
C LEU A 82 -2.79 13.45 -5.25
N LYS A 83 -3.93 13.98 -4.79
CA LYS A 83 -5.24 13.69 -5.40
C LYS A 83 -5.44 14.57 -6.63
N PRO A 84 -5.34 14.03 -7.86
CA PRO A 84 -5.51 14.83 -9.07
C PRO A 84 -6.95 15.33 -9.15
N ARG A 85 -7.09 16.65 -9.23
CA ARG A 85 -8.36 17.32 -9.51
C ARG A 85 -8.29 17.88 -10.92
N TRP A 86 -9.25 17.53 -11.73
CA TRP A 86 -9.43 18.07 -13.07
C TRP A 86 -10.55 19.12 -13.03
N ARG A 87 -10.30 20.27 -13.67
CA ARG A 87 -11.32 21.31 -13.84
C ARG A 87 -11.75 21.36 -15.29
N ASN A 88 -13.03 21.18 -15.55
CA ASN A 88 -13.62 21.43 -16.84
C ASN A 88 -13.51 22.93 -17.17
N LYS A 89 -12.88 23.27 -18.30
CA LYS A 89 -12.67 24.68 -18.70
C LYS A 89 -13.96 25.38 -19.12
N GLU A 90 -14.95 24.63 -19.64
CA GLU A 90 -16.21 25.16 -20.16
C GLU A 90 -17.26 25.30 -19.05
N THR A 91 -17.47 24.23 -18.26
CA THR A 91 -18.48 24.24 -17.19
C THR A 91 -17.96 24.76 -15.85
N GLY A 92 -16.64 24.84 -15.68
CA GLY A 92 -16.00 25.19 -14.42
C GLY A 92 -16.04 24.10 -13.35
N GLU A 93 -16.68 22.96 -13.63
CA GLU A 93 -16.85 21.84 -12.71
C GLU A 93 -15.50 21.21 -12.34
N VAL A 94 -15.30 20.92 -11.05
CA VAL A 94 -14.09 20.27 -10.54
C VAL A 94 -14.42 18.81 -10.23
N SER A 95 -13.80 17.90 -10.96
CA SER A 95 -13.89 16.45 -10.75
C SER A 95 -12.59 15.90 -10.20
N GLN A 96 -12.67 14.81 -9.43
CA GLN A 96 -11.50 14.08 -8.95
C GLN A 96 -11.44 12.72 -9.66
N VAL A 97 -10.26 12.34 -10.16
CA VAL A 97 -10.06 10.98 -10.65
C VAL A 97 -10.16 10.03 -9.44
N LYS A 98 -11.06 9.06 -9.53
CA LYS A 98 -11.30 8.06 -8.47
C LYS A 98 -10.24 6.98 -8.50
#